data_AF-A0A6H5J8K2-F1
#
_entry.id   AF-A0A6H5J8K2-F1
#
_cell.length_a   1.000
_cell.length_b   1.000
_cell.length_c   1.000
_cell.angle_alpha   90.00
_cell.angle_beta   90.00
_cell.angle_gamma   90.00
#
_symmetry.space_group_name_H-M   'P 1'
#
loop_
_entity.id
_entity.type
_entity.pdbx_description
1 polymer ?
#
loop_
_entity_poly.entity_id
_entity_poly.type
_entity_poly.pdbx_seq_one_letter_code
_entity_poly.pdbx_strand_id
1 'polypeptide(L)'
;MSKDDVTELHCVARSKTEARGSERFPEKEKELMDTWVRMLEQVQHVSGNKAVEIAAHYPLPRDLVAALSDPSVPEADRAGLLQRKMGSSSEQRKCARRVFELFTQEDGDFVID
;
A
#
# COMPACT_ATOMS: atom_id res chain seq x y z
N MET A 1 13.73 49.83 -26.43
CA MET A 1 13.83 48.45 -25.91
C MET A 1 13.36 48.47 -24.46
N SER A 2 12.07 48.24 -24.24
CA SER A 2 11.46 48.22 -22.89
C SER A 2 11.72 46.86 -22.25
N LYS A 3 12.08 46.85 -20.97
CA LYS A 3 12.46 45.66 -20.20
C LYS A 3 11.26 44.99 -19.51
N ASP A 4 10.05 45.25 -19.99
CA ASP A 4 8.82 44.92 -19.26
C ASP A 4 8.04 43.74 -19.89
N ASP A 5 8.39 43.30 -21.09
CA ASP A 5 7.65 42.24 -21.83
C ASP A 5 8.14 40.79 -21.58
N VAL A 6 9.21 40.58 -20.81
CA VAL A 6 9.74 39.22 -20.56
C VAL A 6 9.07 38.56 -19.34
N THR A 7 8.41 39.34 -18.48
CA THR A 7 7.87 38.84 -17.22
C THR A 7 6.49 38.20 -17.36
N GLU A 8 5.69 38.57 -18.37
CA GLU A 8 4.35 38.00 -18.57
C GLU A 8 4.36 36.60 -19.21
N LEU A 9 5.41 36.25 -19.96
CA LEU A 9 5.52 34.90 -20.55
C LEU A 9 5.89 33.80 -19.53
N HIS A 10 6.43 34.16 -18.37
CA HIS A 10 6.78 33.19 -17.33
C HIS A 10 5.62 32.81 -16.41
N CYS A 11 4.52 33.57 -16.42
CA CYS A 11 3.32 33.24 -15.64
C CYS A 11 2.41 32.23 -16.36
N VAL A 12 2.47 32.11 -17.69
CA VAL A 12 1.63 31.15 -18.44
C VAL A 12 2.23 29.75 -18.49
N ALA A 13 3.56 29.62 -18.36
CA ALA A 13 4.25 28.32 -18.39
C ALA A 13 4.16 27.54 -17.06
N ARG A 14 3.95 28.21 -15.93
CA ARG A 14 3.81 27.54 -14.62
C ARG A 14 2.40 26.98 -14.40
N SER A 15 1.35 27.62 -14.93
CA SER A 15 -0.02 27.14 -14.75
C SER A 15 -0.38 25.89 -15.55
N LYS A 16 0.39 25.51 -16.57
CA LYS A 16 0.15 24.27 -17.34
C LYS A 16 0.83 23.02 -16.78
N THR A 17 1.80 23.17 -15.89
CA THR A 17 2.47 22.04 -15.23
C THR A 17 1.83 21.68 -13.90
N GLU A 18 1.16 22.63 -13.24
CA GLU A 18 0.40 22.37 -12.00
C GLU A 18 -1.02 21.83 -12.27
N ALA A 19 -1.58 22.03 -13.46
CA ALA A 19 -2.88 21.47 -13.86
C ALA A 19 -2.84 20.01 -14.35
N ARG A 20 -1.66 19.39 -14.40
CA ARG A 20 -1.51 17.92 -14.55
C ARG A 20 -1.29 17.21 -13.22
N GLY A 21 -1.48 17.93 -12.11
CA GLY A 21 -1.49 17.37 -10.76
C GLY A 21 -2.82 16.68 -10.49
N SER A 22 -2.84 15.35 -10.68
CA SER A 22 -3.82 14.45 -10.10
C SER A 22 -5.27 14.65 -10.57
N GLU A 23 -5.56 14.31 -11.83
CA GLU A 23 -6.84 13.64 -12.09
C GLU A 23 -6.82 12.35 -11.25
N ARG A 24 -7.30 12.41 -10.00
CA ARG A 24 -7.68 11.19 -9.29
C ARG A 24 -8.77 10.59 -10.14
N PHE A 25 -8.48 9.47 -10.76
CA PHE A 25 -9.49 8.65 -11.41
C PHE A 25 -10.05 7.76 -10.31
N PRO A 26 -11.12 8.16 -9.59
CA PRO A 26 -11.63 7.40 -8.46
C PRO A 26 -12.00 5.97 -8.86
N GLU A 27 -12.39 5.77 -10.12
CA GLU A 27 -12.68 4.45 -10.70
C GLU A 27 -11.42 3.57 -10.79
N LYS A 28 -10.28 4.13 -11.21
CA LYS A 28 -9.00 3.39 -11.25
C LYS A 28 -8.46 3.11 -9.85
N GLU A 29 -8.59 4.07 -8.93
CA GLU A 29 -8.19 3.87 -7.53
C GLU A 29 -9.04 2.75 -6.88
N LYS A 30 -10.34 2.72 -7.16
CA LYS A 30 -11.24 1.66 -6.73
C LYS A 30 -10.88 0.31 -7.34
N GLU A 31 -10.62 0.25 -8.65
CA GLU A 31 -10.24 -0.99 -9.33
C GLU A 31 -8.93 -1.58 -8.78
N LEU A 32 -7.95 -0.72 -8.48
CA LEU A 32 -6.70 -1.13 -7.86
C LEU A 32 -6.91 -1.65 -6.43
N MET A 33 -7.76 -0.99 -5.66
CA MET A 33 -8.14 -1.43 -4.31
C MET A 33 -8.87 -2.77 -4.33
N ASP A 34 -9.85 -2.93 -5.22
CA ASP A 34 -10.61 -4.18 -5.38
C ASP A 34 -9.69 -5.33 -5.81
N THR A 35 -8.75 -5.06 -6.73
CA THR A 35 -7.72 -6.03 -7.13
C THR A 35 -6.84 -6.42 -5.96
N TRP A 36 -6.41 -5.43 -5.17
CA TRP A 36 -5.56 -5.67 -4.01
C TRP A 36 -6.26 -6.50 -2.93
N VAL A 37 -7.52 -6.20 -2.62
CA VAL A 37 -8.35 -6.99 -1.70
C VAL A 37 -8.45 -8.44 -2.19
N ARG A 38 -8.74 -8.65 -3.49
CA ARG A 38 -8.81 -10.01 -4.06
C ARG A 38 -7.50 -10.77 -3.97
N MET A 39 -6.36 -10.10 -4.11
CA MET A 39 -5.05 -10.71 -3.92
C MET A 39 -4.82 -11.12 -2.46
N LEU A 40 -5.21 -10.29 -1.50
CA LEU A 40 -5.14 -10.61 -0.07
C LEU A 40 -6.05 -11.80 0.30
N GLU A 41 -7.22 -11.92 -0.33
CA GLU A 41 -8.13 -13.06 -0.15
C GLU A 41 -7.54 -14.39 -0.67
N GLN A 42 -6.55 -14.38 -1.57
CA GLN A 42 -5.85 -15.59 -1.99
C GLN A 42 -4.89 -16.12 -0.91
N VAL A 43 -4.57 -15.31 0.11
CA VAL A 43 -3.69 -15.74 1.20
C VAL A 43 -4.49 -16.63 2.15
N GLN A 44 -3.97 -17.83 2.39
CA GLN A 44 -4.58 -18.80 3.30
C GLN A 44 -4.90 -18.15 4.66
N HIS A 45 -6.13 -18.36 5.14
CA HIS A 45 -6.66 -17.81 6.39
C HIS A 45 -6.93 -16.28 6.41
N VAL A 46 -6.85 -15.58 5.28
CA VAL A 46 -7.39 -14.22 5.16
C VAL A 46 -8.85 -14.29 4.73
N SER A 47 -9.78 -13.85 5.58
CA SER A 47 -11.18 -13.67 5.18
C SER A 47 -11.36 -12.35 4.41
N GLY A 48 -12.42 -12.23 3.60
CA GLY A 48 -12.68 -10.99 2.84
C GLY A 48 -12.75 -9.74 3.71
N ASN A 49 -13.36 -9.82 4.90
CA ASN A 49 -13.39 -8.72 5.86
C ASN A 49 -11.97 -8.30 6.31
N LYS A 50 -11.05 -9.27 6.45
CA LYS A 50 -9.66 -9.01 6.83
C LYS A 50 -8.82 -8.49 5.67
N ALA A 51 -9.08 -8.95 4.45
CA ALA A 51 -8.48 -8.38 3.25
C ALA A 51 -8.83 -6.89 3.12
N VAL A 52 -10.11 -6.53 3.29
CA VAL A 52 -10.56 -5.13 3.29
C VAL A 52 -9.89 -4.32 4.42
N GLU A 53 -9.79 -4.87 5.62
CA GLU A 53 -9.15 -4.19 6.75
C GLU A 53 -7.65 -3.94 6.53
N ILE A 54 -6.92 -4.93 5.99
CA ILE A 54 -5.51 -4.76 5.60
C ILE A 54 -5.40 -3.68 4.51
N ALA A 55 -6.21 -3.78 3.45
CA ALA A 55 -6.16 -2.85 2.33
C ALA A 55 -6.54 -1.41 2.74
N ALA A 56 -7.42 -1.25 3.73
CA ALA A 56 -7.73 0.07 4.30
C ALA A 56 -6.53 0.71 5.03
N HIS A 57 -5.66 -0.10 5.63
CA HIS A 57 -4.43 0.38 6.29
C HIS A 57 -3.24 0.49 5.34
N TYR A 58 -3.18 -0.37 4.34
CA TYR A 58 -2.13 -0.43 3.33
C TYR A 58 -2.79 -0.47 1.95
N PRO A 59 -3.16 0.71 1.40
CA PRO A 59 -3.90 0.81 0.15
C PRO A 59 -3.22 0.16 -1.04
N LEU A 60 -1.89 0.01 -0.97
CA LEU A 60 -1.09 -0.54 -2.05
C LEU A 60 -0.13 -1.61 -1.50
N PRO A 61 0.20 -2.65 -2.31
CA PRO A 61 1.10 -3.72 -1.88
C PRO A 61 2.45 -3.21 -1.37
N ARG A 62 3.00 -2.18 -2.02
CA ARG A 62 4.27 -1.57 -1.63
C ARG A 62 4.23 -0.91 -0.26
N ASP A 63 3.07 -0.39 0.17
CA ASP A 63 2.91 0.27 1.46
C ASP A 63 2.94 -0.77 2.58
N LEU A 64 2.35 -1.94 2.32
CA LEU A 64 2.45 -3.11 3.19
C LEU A 64 3.91 -3.58 3.28
N VAL A 65 4.58 -3.82 2.15
CA VAL A 65 5.99 -4.27 2.13
C VAL A 65 6.90 -3.27 2.86
N ALA A 66 6.75 -1.97 2.61
CA ALA A 66 7.53 -0.94 3.28
C ALA A 66 7.34 -0.98 4.81
N ALA A 67 6.12 -1.20 5.30
CA ALA A 67 5.85 -1.31 6.72
C ALA A 67 6.40 -2.61 7.34
N LEU A 68 6.39 -3.72 6.60
CA LEU A 68 6.86 -5.03 7.10
C LEU A 68 8.38 -5.22 6.98
N SER A 69 9.02 -4.46 6.11
CA SER A 69 10.48 -4.48 5.88
C SER A 69 11.21 -3.28 6.50
N ASP A 70 10.53 -2.48 7.32
CA ASP A 70 11.13 -1.32 7.99
C ASP A 70 12.27 -1.75 8.95
N PRO A 71 13.54 -1.41 8.66
CA PRO A 71 14.67 -1.84 9.48
C PRO A 71 14.70 -1.15 10.84
N SER A 72 13.95 -0.07 11.05
CA SER A 72 13.85 0.63 12.32
C SER A 72 12.94 -0.06 13.34
N VAL A 73 12.09 -1.00 12.88
CA VAL A 73 11.18 -1.78 13.73
C VAL A 73 11.77 -3.19 13.91
N PRO A 74 11.93 -3.70 15.14
CA PRO A 74 12.36 -5.08 15.36
C PRO A 74 11.45 -6.08 14.65
N GLU A 75 12.00 -7.15 14.08
CA GLU A 75 11.24 -8.13 13.30
C GLU A 75 10.04 -8.72 14.05
N ALA A 76 10.24 -9.03 15.34
CA ALA A 76 9.18 -9.52 16.23
C ALA A 76 8.00 -8.53 16.33
N ASP A 77 8.27 -7.22 16.22
CA ASP A 77 7.27 -6.16 16.29
C ASP A 77 6.63 -5.85 14.92
N ARG A 78 7.30 -6.20 13.81
CA ARG A 78 6.77 -6.03 12.43
C ARG A 78 5.62 -7.00 12.14
N ALA A 79 5.77 -8.28 12.49
CA ALA A 79 4.64 -9.22 12.47
C ALA A 79 3.53 -8.79 13.44
N GLY A 80 3.91 -8.16 14.56
CA GLY A 80 3.00 -7.54 15.52
C GLY A 80 2.19 -6.36 14.96
N LEU A 81 2.67 -5.65 13.92
CA LEU A 81 1.92 -4.56 13.29
C LEU A 81 0.63 -5.07 12.66
N LEU A 82 0.70 -6.16 11.90
CA LEU A 82 -0.47 -6.79 11.30
C LEU A 82 -1.40 -7.37 12.37
N GLN A 83 -0.85 -8.01 13.41
CA GLN A 83 -1.67 -8.54 14.52
C GLN A 83 -2.43 -7.44 15.25
N ARG A 84 -1.80 -6.30 15.55
CA ARG A 84 -2.48 -5.17 16.22
C ARG A 84 -3.63 -4.60 15.40
N LYS A 85 -3.54 -4.68 14.07
CA LYS A 85 -4.59 -4.22 13.16
C LYS A 85 -5.68 -5.26 12.98
N MET A 86 -5.32 -6.53 12.85
CA MET A 86 -6.25 -7.62 12.56
C MET A 86 -6.92 -8.19 13.83
N GLY A 87 -6.37 -7.96 15.01
CA GLY A 87 -6.87 -8.43 16.31
C GLY A 87 -6.04 -9.56 16.93
N SER A 88 -6.41 -9.97 18.15
CA SER A 88 -5.60 -10.85 19.01
C SER A 88 -5.98 -12.34 18.95
N SER A 89 -6.98 -12.74 18.16
CA SER A 89 -7.39 -14.15 18.07
C SER A 89 -6.26 -15.04 17.53
N SER A 90 -6.27 -16.33 17.86
CA SER A 90 -5.22 -17.25 17.36
C SER A 90 -5.21 -17.33 15.83
N GLU A 91 -6.37 -17.23 15.20
CA GLU A 91 -6.54 -17.20 13.75
C GLU A 91 -5.98 -15.90 13.16
N GLN A 92 -6.25 -14.75 13.77
CA GLN A 92 -5.72 -13.46 13.35
C GLN A 92 -4.20 -13.40 13.47
N ARG A 93 -3.63 -14.04 14.50
CA ARG A 93 -2.17 -14.17 14.66
C ARG A 93 -1.55 -15.04 13.57
N LYS A 94 -2.17 -16.17 13.24
CA LYS A 94 -1.73 -17.03 12.12
C LYS A 94 -1.82 -16.30 10.78
N CYS A 95 -2.92 -15.59 10.55
CA CYS A 95 -3.18 -14.79 9.36
C CYS A 95 -2.11 -13.69 9.18
N ALA A 96 -1.89 -12.88 10.21
CA ALA A 96 -0.86 -11.83 10.21
C ALA A 96 0.54 -12.37 9.96
N ARG A 97 0.86 -13.54 10.55
CA ARG A 97 2.14 -14.21 10.32
C ARG A 97 2.28 -14.69 8.87
N ARG A 98 1.24 -15.29 8.28
CA ARG A 98 1.27 -15.77 6.89
C ARG A 98 1.46 -14.62 5.91
N VAL A 99 0.76 -13.50 6.12
CA VAL A 99 0.94 -12.28 5.33
C VAL A 99 2.36 -11.74 5.51
N PHE A 100 2.88 -11.68 6.75
CA PHE A 100 4.25 -11.25 6.98
C PHE A 100 5.26 -12.09 6.20
N GLU A 101 5.19 -13.42 6.30
CA GLU A 101 6.14 -14.32 5.64
C GLU A 101 6.05 -14.18 4.10
N LEU A 102 4.83 -14.14 3.53
CA LEU A 102 4.63 -14.02 2.08
C LEU A 102 5.22 -12.72 1.49
N PHE A 103 5.15 -11.61 2.24
CA PHE A 103 5.55 -10.29 1.74
C PHE A 103 6.95 -9.84 2.21
N THR A 104 7.65 -10.64 3.03
CA THR A 104 9.00 -10.30 3.52
C THR A 104 10.06 -11.38 3.27
N GLN A 105 9.70 -12.63 2.96
CA GLN A 105 10.68 -13.63 2.58
C GLN A 105 11.18 -13.37 1.15
N GLU A 106 12.51 -13.21 1.01
CA GLU A 106 13.17 -12.97 -0.29
C GLU A 106 13.40 -14.25 -1.11
N ASP A 107 13.17 -15.45 -0.55
CA ASP A 107 13.47 -16.71 -1.21
C ASP A 107 12.21 -17.53 -1.51
N GLY A 108 12.10 -18.02 -2.75
CA GLY A 108 10.98 -18.75 -3.34
C GLY A 108 10.68 -20.14 -2.76
N ASP A 109 10.99 -20.37 -1.49
CA ASP A 109 10.67 -21.60 -0.73
C ASP A 109 9.31 -21.51 0.01
N PHE A 110 8.49 -20.51 -0.34
CA PHE A 110 7.14 -20.41 0.23
C PHE A 110 6.22 -21.45 -0.39
N VAL A 111 6.17 -22.63 0.22
CA VAL A 111 5.16 -23.64 -0.08
C VAL A 111 3.80 -23.08 0.35
N ILE A 112 2.91 -22.88 -0.62
CA ILE A 112 1.48 -22.71 -0.37
C ILE A 112 0.94 -24.13 -0.19
N ASP A 113 0.74 -24.53 1.07
CA ASP A 113 0.03 -25.77 1.44
C ASP A 113 -1.49 -25.52 1.44
#